data_AF-A0A6J7VIH4-F1
#
_entry.id   AF-A0A6J7VIH4-F1
#
_cell.length_a   1.000
_cell.length_b   1.000
_cell.length_c   1.000
_cell.angle_alpha   90.00
_cell.angle_beta   90.00
_cell.angle_gamma   90.00
#
_symmetry.space_group_name_H-M   'P 1'
#
loop_
_entity.id
_entity.type
_entity.pdbx_description
1 polymer ?
#
loop_
_entity_poly.entity_id
_entity_poly.type
_entity_poly.pdbx_seq_one_letter_code
_entity_poly.pdbx_strand_id
1 'polypeptide(L)'
;MIPAALSVFFIKFVKESEPPKRGGDSAVSGALPAELKRLVLLMGLFGLVNFPDALILLHLYQIGFSTFAVVALYALFNFSYALLAYPLGALTDRIPKHRIFAGGLTAFAIAYIGLSLTNSQGISILLLLVYGGFAACNDAVGKSWVAKIAPNDRQGSAQGLFQGVSGGAILIAGIWAGLSWGEFGNLPLFISGVVAIFVAIALWRDILKTGLPQ
;
A
#
# COMPACT_ATOMS: atom_id res chain seq x y z
N MET A 1 -3.91 3.67 25.23
CA MET A 1 -2.74 4.42 25.75
C MET A 1 -1.89 3.60 26.71
N ILE A 2 -2.49 2.78 27.57
CA ILE A 2 -1.78 1.84 28.47
C ILE A 2 -0.87 0.83 27.74
N PRO A 3 -1.23 0.28 26.55
CA PRO A 3 -0.34 -0.64 25.83
C PRO A 3 0.94 0.00 25.29
N ALA A 4 0.86 1.27 24.84
CA ALA A 4 2.00 1.99 24.29
C ALA A 4 3.03 2.35 25.38
N ALA A 5 2.57 2.71 26.58
CA ALA A 5 3.43 2.96 27.72
C ALA A 5 4.14 1.67 28.21
N LEU A 6 3.45 0.52 28.15
CA LEU A 6 4.03 -0.79 28.45
C LEU A 6 5.12 -1.18 27.43
N SER A 7 4.92 -0.91 26.14
CA SER A 7 5.95 -1.16 25.11
C SER A 7 7.21 -0.32 25.33
N VAL A 8 7.07 0.96 25.71
CA VAL A 8 8.21 1.84 26.03
C VAL A 8 8.93 1.38 27.31
N PHE A 9 8.19 0.89 28.30
CA PHE A 9 8.76 0.38 29.55
C PHE A 9 9.58 -0.91 29.34
N PHE A 10 9.12 -1.81 28.46
CA PHE A 10 9.80 -3.08 28.19
C PHE A 10 11.09 -2.94 27.37
N ILE A 11 11.24 -1.90 26.55
CA ILE A 11 12.49 -1.59 25.84
C ILE A 11 13.67 -1.42 26.81
N LYS A 12 13.42 -0.93 28.03
CA LYS A 12 14.48 -0.70 29.03
C LYS A 12 14.98 -1.97 29.72
N PHE A 13 14.22 -3.08 29.64
CA PHE A 13 14.52 -4.36 30.29
C PHE A 13 14.90 -5.48 29.32
N VAL A 14 14.66 -5.29 28.02
CA VAL A 14 15.22 -6.17 26.99
C VAL A 14 16.69 -5.85 26.86
N LYS A 15 17.50 -6.59 27.62
CA LYS A 15 18.93 -6.69 27.37
C LYS A 15 19.09 -7.34 25.99
N GLU A 16 19.39 -6.53 24.99
CA GLU A 16 19.75 -7.01 23.66
C GLU A 16 20.90 -8.00 23.81
N SER A 17 20.60 -9.28 23.56
CA SER A 17 21.65 -10.25 23.26
C SER A 17 22.29 -9.74 21.98
N GLU A 18 23.59 -9.41 22.03
CA GLU A 18 24.30 -8.86 20.88
C GLU A 18 23.93 -9.68 19.64
N PRO A 19 23.29 -9.08 18.62
CA PRO A 19 23.08 -9.78 17.37
C PRO A 19 24.47 -10.25 16.93
N PRO A 20 24.61 -11.51 16.45
CA PRO A 20 25.90 -12.00 15.99
C PRO A 20 26.48 -10.95 15.06
N LYS A 21 27.69 -10.45 15.37
CA LYS A 21 28.39 -9.40 14.61
C LYS A 21 28.32 -9.72 13.12
N ARG A 22 27.28 -9.24 12.47
CA ARG A 22 27.18 -9.21 11.02
C ARG A 22 28.17 -8.13 10.63
N GLY A 23 29.35 -8.55 10.18
CA GLY A 23 30.36 -7.68 9.63
C GLY A 23 29.68 -6.69 8.69
N GLY A 24 29.68 -5.42 9.09
CA GLY A 24 28.86 -4.41 8.47
C GLY A 24 28.93 -3.09 9.22
N ASP A 25 30.12 -2.72 9.70
CA ASP A 25 30.48 -1.31 9.76
C ASP A 25 30.37 -0.77 8.34
N SER A 26 29.22 -0.20 8.03
CA SER A 26 29.03 0.76 6.96
C SER A 26 27.69 1.42 7.22
N ALA A 27 27.74 2.65 7.75
CA ALA A 27 26.96 3.68 7.10
C ALA A 27 27.28 3.57 5.59
N VAL A 28 26.44 2.86 4.83
CA VAL A 28 26.67 2.59 3.40
C VAL A 28 26.46 3.90 2.64
N SER A 29 27.49 4.74 2.68
CA SER A 29 27.63 5.97 1.89
C SER A 29 27.88 5.58 0.44
N GLY A 30 26.81 5.19 -0.24
CA GLY A 30 26.78 5.02 -1.69
C GLY A 30 25.39 5.35 -2.20
N ALA A 31 25.29 6.24 -3.19
CA ALA A 31 24.00 6.63 -3.74
C ALA A 31 23.24 5.40 -4.27
N LEU A 32 22.01 5.19 -3.79
CA LEU A 32 21.09 4.23 -4.41
C LEU A 32 20.85 4.61 -5.87
N PRO A 33 20.61 3.63 -6.77
CA PRO A 33 20.32 3.89 -8.17
C PRO A 33 19.24 4.96 -8.33
N ALA A 34 19.42 5.89 -9.27
CA ALA A 34 18.45 6.96 -9.50
C ALA A 34 17.06 6.40 -9.88
N GLU A 35 17.04 5.27 -10.60
CA GLU A 35 15.82 4.53 -10.94
C GLU A 35 15.08 4.02 -9.69
N LEU A 36 15.80 3.47 -8.71
CA LEU A 36 15.20 3.01 -7.46
C LEU A 36 14.61 4.18 -6.66
N LYS A 37 15.35 5.29 -6.55
CA LYS A 37 14.85 6.49 -5.87
C LYS A 37 13.59 7.04 -6.54
N ARG A 38 13.55 7.04 -7.88
CA ARG A 38 12.36 7.46 -8.65
C ARG A 38 11.18 6.52 -8.43
N LEU A 39 11.39 5.21 -8.38
CA LEU A 39 10.35 4.24 -8.07
C LEU A 39 9.79 4.45 -6.67
N VAL A 40 10.66 4.53 -5.66
CA VAL A 40 10.26 4.75 -4.27
C VAL A 40 9.52 6.09 -4.12
N LEU A 41 9.99 7.15 -4.77
CA LEU A 41 9.31 8.44 -4.78
C LEU A 41 7.92 8.34 -5.42
N LEU A 42 7.79 7.66 -6.56
CA LEU A 42 6.51 7.49 -7.25
C LEU A 42 5.51 6.72 -6.38
N MET A 43 5.95 5.59 -5.80
CA MET A 43 5.12 4.79 -4.91
C MET A 43 4.81 5.52 -3.60
N GLY A 44 5.74 6.31 -3.07
CA GLY A 44 5.52 7.17 -1.91
C GLY A 44 4.51 8.28 -2.18
N LEU A 45 4.61 8.96 -3.32
CA LEU A 45 3.63 9.98 -3.74
C LEU A 45 2.24 9.38 -3.92
N PHE A 46 2.15 8.19 -4.51
CA PHE A 46 0.88 7.47 -4.58
C PHE A 46 0.40 7.03 -3.18
N GLY A 47 1.31 6.65 -2.29
CA GLY A 47 1.02 6.35 -0.89
C GLY A 47 0.35 7.52 -0.14
N LEU A 48 0.52 8.77 -0.61
CA LEU A 48 -0.18 9.92 -0.03
C LEU A 48 -1.68 9.87 -0.25
N VAL A 49 -2.18 9.19 -1.28
CA VAL A 49 -3.62 9.01 -1.49
C VAL A 49 -4.13 7.67 -0.97
N ASN A 50 -3.23 6.74 -0.68
CA ASN A 50 -3.54 5.45 -0.05
C ASN A 50 -3.51 5.57 1.48
N PHE A 51 -4.58 6.10 2.06
CA PHE A 51 -4.69 6.30 3.50
C PHE A 51 -4.95 4.98 4.27
N PRO A 52 -4.75 4.95 5.61
CA PRO A 52 -4.82 3.72 6.40
C PRO A 52 -6.14 2.95 6.27
N ASP A 53 -6.06 1.62 6.19
CA ASP A 53 -7.23 0.72 6.07
C ASP A 53 -8.29 0.93 7.16
N ALA A 54 -7.88 1.39 8.34
CA ALA A 54 -8.78 1.72 9.44
C ALA A 54 -9.86 2.74 9.05
N LEU A 55 -9.54 3.66 8.13
CA LEU A 55 -10.49 4.64 7.60
C LEU A 55 -11.51 3.97 6.68
N ILE A 56 -11.12 2.98 5.88
CA ILE A 56 -12.07 2.18 5.09
C ILE A 56 -13.03 1.43 6.03
N LEU A 57 -12.51 0.82 7.10
CA LEU A 57 -13.35 0.15 8.09
C LEU A 57 -14.30 1.11 8.82
N LEU A 58 -13.84 2.32 9.10
CA LEU A 58 -14.67 3.39 9.66
C LEU A 58 -15.80 3.77 8.70
N HIS A 59 -15.50 3.93 7.41
CA HIS A 59 -16.52 4.18 6.39
C HIS A 59 -17.56 3.05 6.36
N LEU A 60 -17.13 1.78 6.37
CA LEU A 60 -18.04 0.63 6.42
C LEU A 60 -18.95 0.67 7.66
N TYR A 61 -18.40 1.00 8.83
CA TYR A 61 -19.22 1.20 10.03
C TYR A 61 -20.27 2.31 9.82
N GLN A 62 -19.86 3.46 9.25
CA GLN A 62 -20.72 4.63 9.06
C GLN A 62 -21.86 4.38 8.05
N ILE A 63 -21.67 3.53 7.05
CA ILE A 63 -22.74 3.13 6.11
C ILE A 63 -23.68 2.03 6.65
N GLY A 64 -23.55 1.67 7.94
CA GLY A 64 -24.53 0.85 8.66
C GLY A 64 -24.10 -0.59 8.95
N PHE A 65 -22.83 -0.96 8.74
CA PHE A 65 -22.35 -2.26 9.22
C PHE A 65 -22.20 -2.24 10.75
N SER A 66 -22.58 -3.34 11.41
CA SER A 66 -22.37 -3.50 12.84
C SER A 66 -20.87 -3.63 13.17
N THR A 67 -20.49 -3.34 14.42
CA THR A 67 -19.10 -3.49 14.88
C THR A 67 -18.55 -4.89 14.64
N PHE A 68 -19.37 -5.93 14.87
CA PHE A 68 -18.99 -7.32 14.59
C PHE A 68 -18.77 -7.55 13.08
N ALA A 69 -19.65 -7.01 12.24
CA ALA A 69 -19.52 -7.13 10.79
C ALA A 69 -18.26 -6.42 10.29
N VAL A 70 -17.90 -5.25 10.82
CA VAL A 70 -16.66 -4.53 10.45
C VAL A 70 -15.41 -5.35 10.78
N VAL A 71 -15.39 -6.04 11.93
CA VAL A 71 -14.29 -6.95 12.28
C VAL A 71 -14.23 -8.15 11.31
N ALA A 72 -15.38 -8.74 10.98
CA ALA A 72 -15.45 -9.81 10.00
C ALA A 72 -15.02 -9.36 8.59
N LEU A 73 -15.35 -8.12 8.20
CA LEU A 73 -14.93 -7.50 6.95
C LEU A 73 -13.42 -7.26 6.92
N TYR A 74 -12.82 -6.85 8.04
CA TYR A 74 -11.37 -6.76 8.15
C TYR A 74 -10.70 -8.13 7.99
N ALA A 75 -11.26 -9.18 8.59
CA ALA A 75 -10.78 -10.55 8.38
C ALA A 75 -10.93 -10.99 6.91
N LEU A 76 -12.06 -10.67 6.27
CA LEU A 76 -12.31 -10.95 4.86
C LEU A 76 -11.34 -10.21 3.93
N PHE A 77 -11.05 -8.93 4.22
CA PHE A 77 -10.04 -8.14 3.53
C PHE A 77 -8.65 -8.82 3.63
N ASN A 78 -8.23 -9.20 4.85
CA ASN A 78 -6.96 -9.89 5.06
C ASN A 78 -6.90 -11.25 4.36
N PHE A 79 -8.01 -11.98 4.34
CA PHE A 79 -8.13 -13.24 3.61
C PHE A 79 -7.97 -13.03 2.09
N SER A 80 -8.67 -12.05 1.52
CA SER A 80 -8.54 -11.67 0.10
C SER A 80 -7.10 -11.28 -0.23
N TYR A 81 -6.50 -10.42 0.60
CA TYR A 81 -5.10 -10.03 0.50
C TYR A 81 -4.16 -11.25 0.50
N ALA A 82 -4.28 -12.13 1.50
CA ALA A 82 -3.40 -13.30 1.64
C ALA A 82 -3.55 -14.27 0.46
N LEU A 83 -4.77 -14.49 -0.01
CA LEU A 83 -5.06 -15.35 -1.14
C LEU A 83 -4.45 -14.81 -2.45
N LEU A 84 -4.43 -13.49 -2.62
CA LEU A 84 -3.95 -12.82 -3.83
C LEU A 84 -2.46 -12.45 -3.78
N ALA A 85 -1.86 -12.32 -2.60
CA ALA A 85 -0.46 -11.91 -2.45
C ALA A 85 0.52 -12.88 -3.12
N TYR A 86 0.32 -14.19 -2.94
CA TYR A 86 1.16 -15.21 -3.58
C TYR A 86 1.04 -15.22 -5.11
N PRO A 87 -0.17 -15.34 -5.72
CA PRO A 87 -0.28 -15.38 -7.18
C PRO A 87 0.16 -14.06 -7.83
N LEU A 88 -0.14 -12.90 -7.23
CA LEU A 88 0.31 -11.61 -7.76
C LEU A 88 1.82 -11.44 -7.65
N GLY A 89 2.43 -11.93 -6.57
CA GLY A 89 3.89 -11.99 -6.44
C GLY A 89 4.54 -12.83 -7.53
N ALA A 90 4.06 -14.06 -7.74
CA ALA A 90 4.55 -14.96 -8.79
C ALA A 90 4.30 -14.41 -10.21
N LEU A 91 3.22 -13.64 -10.40
CA LEU A 91 2.91 -13.00 -11.68
C LEU A 91 3.99 -11.99 -12.09
N THR A 92 4.72 -11.41 -11.12
CA THR A 92 5.81 -10.44 -11.39
C THR A 92 7.04 -11.03 -12.08
N ASP A 93 7.14 -12.36 -12.15
CA ASP A 93 8.19 -13.07 -12.89
C ASP A 93 7.81 -13.27 -14.36
N ARG A 94 6.50 -13.25 -14.67
CA ARG A 94 5.97 -13.49 -16.03
C ARG A 94 5.54 -12.23 -16.75
N ILE A 95 5.02 -11.25 -16.01
CA ILE A 95 4.49 -9.99 -16.56
C ILE A 95 5.33 -8.82 -16.04
N PRO A 96 5.62 -7.81 -16.88
CA PRO A 96 6.30 -6.60 -16.41
C PRO A 96 5.58 -5.95 -15.24
N LYS A 97 6.32 -5.69 -14.17
CA LYS A 97 5.83 -5.16 -12.88
C LYS A 97 4.99 -3.89 -13.02
N HIS A 98 5.35 -3.01 -13.96
CA HIS A 98 4.60 -1.79 -14.23
C HIS A 98 3.17 -2.05 -14.76
N ARG A 99 2.92 -3.14 -15.51
CA ARG A 99 1.59 -3.51 -15.99
C ARG A 99 0.71 -4.05 -14.86
N ILE A 100 1.30 -4.88 -13.99
CA ILE A 100 0.61 -5.41 -12.82
C ILE A 100 0.24 -4.27 -11.87
N PHE A 101 1.18 -3.34 -11.63
CA PHE A 101 0.93 -2.16 -10.82
C PHE A 101 -0.17 -1.25 -11.40
N ALA A 102 -0.21 -1.03 -12.72
CA ALA A 102 -1.30 -0.29 -13.38
C ALA A 102 -2.67 -0.99 -13.22
N GLY A 103 -2.70 -2.33 -13.27
CA GLY A 103 -3.88 -3.12 -12.94
C GLY A 103 -4.32 -2.93 -11.48
N GLY A 104 -3.37 -2.97 -10.54
CA GLY A 104 -3.63 -2.69 -9.11
C GLY A 104 -4.21 -1.29 -8.89
N LEU A 105 -3.64 -0.26 -9.52
CA LEU A 105 -4.16 1.11 -9.46
C LEU A 105 -5.59 1.23 -9.99
N THR A 106 -5.92 0.45 -11.02
CA THR A 106 -7.28 0.39 -11.56
C THR A 106 -8.24 -0.22 -10.54
N ALA A 107 -7.83 -1.31 -9.88
CA ALA A 107 -8.60 -1.93 -8.80
C ALA A 107 -8.79 -0.98 -7.60
N PHE A 108 -7.74 -0.23 -7.22
CA PHE A 108 -7.82 0.81 -6.19
C PHE A 108 -8.85 1.88 -6.56
N ALA A 109 -8.78 2.42 -7.77
CA ALA A 109 -9.70 3.46 -8.23
C ALA A 109 -11.15 2.96 -8.20
N ILE A 110 -11.41 1.74 -8.69
CA ILE A 110 -12.75 1.12 -8.65
C ILE A 110 -13.24 0.98 -7.21
N ALA A 111 -12.40 0.46 -6.31
CA ALA A 111 -12.79 0.25 -4.92
C ALA A 111 -13.10 1.59 -4.21
N TYR A 112 -12.21 2.58 -4.33
CA TYR A 112 -12.34 3.86 -3.63
C TYR A 112 -13.48 4.72 -4.15
N ILE A 113 -13.59 4.86 -5.48
CA ILE A 113 -14.72 5.59 -6.09
C ILE A 113 -16.03 4.83 -5.83
N GLY A 114 -16.00 3.50 -5.94
CA GLY A 114 -17.17 2.69 -5.65
C GLY A 114 -17.68 2.90 -4.23
N LEU A 115 -16.77 2.85 -3.23
CA LEU A 115 -17.11 3.06 -1.82
C LEU A 115 -17.59 4.49 -1.56
N SER A 116 -17.04 5.50 -2.23
CA SER A 116 -17.52 6.88 -2.06
C SER A 116 -18.92 7.12 -2.62
N LEU A 117 -19.35 6.32 -3.60
CA LEU A 117 -20.62 6.51 -4.33
C LEU A 117 -21.73 5.58 -3.86
N THR A 118 -21.41 4.52 -3.11
CA THR A 118 -22.38 3.50 -2.69
C THR A 118 -22.48 3.39 -1.17
N ASN A 119 -23.71 3.32 -0.68
CA ASN A 119 -24.01 2.93 0.70
C ASN A 119 -24.55 1.49 0.78
N SER A 120 -24.57 0.76 -0.34
CA SER A 120 -25.09 -0.61 -0.38
C SER A 120 -24.07 -1.58 0.20
N GLN A 121 -24.43 -2.21 1.33
CA GLN A 121 -23.58 -3.18 2.02
C GLN A 121 -23.07 -4.29 1.09
N GLY A 122 -23.92 -4.84 0.23
CA GLY A 122 -23.53 -5.90 -0.71
C GLY A 122 -22.46 -5.45 -1.70
N ILE A 123 -22.57 -4.23 -2.23
CA ILE A 123 -21.59 -3.66 -3.15
C ILE A 123 -20.29 -3.34 -2.40
N SER A 124 -20.37 -2.80 -1.19
CA SER A 124 -19.19 -2.48 -0.37
C SER A 124 -18.35 -3.72 -0.04
N ILE A 125 -18.97 -4.89 0.17
CA ILE A 125 -18.24 -6.16 0.38
C ILE A 125 -17.43 -6.51 -0.88
N LEU A 126 -18.04 -6.42 -2.06
CA LEU A 126 -17.36 -6.71 -3.32
C LEU A 126 -16.20 -5.74 -3.56
N LEU A 127 -16.42 -4.44 -3.31
CA LEU A 127 -15.39 -3.42 -3.44
C LEU A 127 -14.24 -3.62 -2.44
N LEU A 128 -14.53 -4.10 -1.23
CA LEU A 128 -13.51 -4.44 -0.23
C LEU A 128 -12.65 -5.62 -0.69
N LEU A 129 -13.23 -6.62 -1.35
CA LEU A 129 -12.48 -7.74 -1.94
C LEU A 129 -11.55 -7.25 -3.06
N VAL A 130 -12.05 -6.37 -3.93
CA VAL A 130 -11.25 -5.72 -4.99
C VAL A 130 -10.11 -4.91 -4.39
N TYR A 131 -10.37 -4.17 -3.31
CA TYR A 131 -9.36 -3.44 -2.57
C TYR A 131 -8.28 -4.37 -1.99
N GLY A 132 -8.67 -5.52 -1.43
CA GLY A 132 -7.73 -6.56 -0.97
C GLY A 132 -6.77 -7.02 -2.07
N GLY A 133 -7.25 -7.13 -3.31
CA GLY A 133 -6.42 -7.43 -4.47
C GLY A 133 -5.43 -6.31 -4.83
N PHE A 134 -5.85 -5.05 -4.73
CA PHE A 134 -4.93 -3.92 -4.83
C PHE A 134 -3.89 -3.94 -3.70
N ALA A 135 -4.29 -4.16 -2.44
CA ALA A 135 -3.36 -4.21 -1.31
C ALA A 135 -2.29 -5.29 -1.51
N ALA A 136 -2.71 -6.47 -1.99
CA ALA A 136 -1.82 -7.57 -2.36
C ALA A 136 -0.88 -7.18 -3.51
N CYS A 137 -1.40 -6.52 -4.54
CA CYS A 137 -0.60 -6.00 -5.65
C CYS A 137 0.43 -4.97 -5.15
N ASN A 138 0.01 -3.98 -4.36
CA ASN A 138 0.85 -2.91 -3.88
C ASN A 138 2.02 -3.45 -3.03
N ASP A 139 1.75 -4.39 -2.13
CA ASP A 139 2.79 -4.97 -1.27
C ASP A 139 3.70 -5.94 -2.04
N ALA A 140 3.13 -6.96 -2.71
CA ALA A 140 3.91 -8.01 -3.37
C ALA A 140 4.68 -7.49 -4.59
N VAL A 141 4.03 -6.68 -5.44
CA VAL A 141 4.67 -6.13 -6.65
C VAL A 141 5.67 -5.04 -6.27
N GLY A 142 5.34 -4.18 -5.29
CA GLY A 142 6.23 -3.13 -4.79
C GLY A 142 7.56 -3.69 -4.30
N LYS A 143 7.50 -4.63 -3.36
CA LYS A 143 8.69 -5.28 -2.79
C LYS A 143 9.51 -6.01 -3.85
N SER A 144 8.85 -6.73 -4.77
CA SER A 144 9.51 -7.42 -5.90
C SER A 144 10.19 -6.44 -6.85
N TRP A 145 9.59 -5.27 -7.10
CA TRP A 145 10.14 -4.24 -7.99
C TRP A 145 11.37 -3.56 -7.39
N VAL A 146 11.29 -3.19 -6.12
CA VAL A 146 12.43 -2.68 -5.35
C VAL A 146 13.58 -3.70 -5.35
N ALA A 147 13.28 -4.98 -5.07
CA ALA A 147 14.29 -6.03 -5.03
C ALA A 147 14.99 -6.24 -6.40
N LYS A 148 14.26 -6.08 -7.50
CA LYS A 148 14.82 -6.24 -8.86
C LYS A 148 15.81 -5.14 -9.25
N ILE A 149 15.61 -3.91 -8.77
CA ILE A 149 16.47 -2.77 -9.09
C ILE A 149 17.62 -2.63 -8.08
N ALA A 150 17.40 -3.06 -6.83
CA ALA A 150 18.39 -2.94 -5.77
C ALA A 150 19.63 -3.82 -6.04
N PRO A 151 20.85 -3.31 -5.83
CA PRO A 151 22.06 -4.11 -5.80
C PRO A 151 21.99 -5.24 -4.75
N ASN A 152 22.60 -6.39 -5.03
CA ASN A 152 22.59 -7.56 -4.15
C ASN A 152 23.14 -7.26 -2.74
N ASP A 153 24.12 -6.36 -2.63
CA ASP A 153 24.73 -5.91 -1.38
C ASP A 153 23.86 -4.90 -0.60
N ARG A 154 22.75 -4.40 -1.17
CA ARG A 154 21.93 -3.30 -0.61
C ARG A 154 20.44 -3.56 -0.56
N GLN A 155 20.02 -4.82 -0.69
CA GLN A 155 18.62 -5.24 -0.62
C GLN A 155 17.94 -4.74 0.66
N GLY A 156 18.61 -4.87 1.81
CA GLY A 156 18.07 -4.43 3.11
C GLY A 156 17.83 -2.92 3.16
N SER A 157 18.80 -2.10 2.74
CA SER A 157 18.67 -0.63 2.71
C SER A 157 17.61 -0.15 1.71
N ALA A 158 17.51 -0.81 0.55
CA ALA A 158 16.50 -0.50 -0.46
C ALA A 158 15.08 -0.77 0.05
N GLN A 159 14.85 -1.94 0.68
CA GLN A 159 13.57 -2.28 1.30
C GLN A 159 13.28 -1.36 2.50
N GLY A 160 14.28 -1.05 3.32
CA GLY A 160 14.14 -0.11 4.43
C GLY A 160 13.70 1.29 3.97
N LEU A 161 14.32 1.83 2.91
CA LEU A 161 13.91 3.11 2.33
C LEU A 161 12.49 3.04 1.77
N PHE A 162 12.16 1.99 1.02
CA PHE A 162 10.82 1.81 0.46
C PHE A 162 9.74 1.75 1.55
N GLN A 163 9.94 0.96 2.60
CA GLN A 163 9.00 0.84 3.71
C GLN A 163 8.93 2.13 4.54
N GLY A 164 10.06 2.82 4.74
CA GLY A 164 10.11 4.11 5.44
C GLY A 164 9.34 5.20 4.71
N VAL A 165 9.55 5.32 3.39
CA VAL A 165 8.81 6.29 2.55
C VAL A 165 7.33 5.93 2.48
N SER A 166 6.99 4.64 2.30
CA SER A 166 5.59 4.20 2.26
C SER A 166 4.88 4.43 3.60
N GLY A 167 5.54 4.14 4.73
CA GLY A 167 5.00 4.42 6.06
C GLY A 167 4.80 5.92 6.31
N GLY A 168 5.79 6.75 5.94
CA GLY A 168 5.66 8.20 6.02
C GLY A 168 4.52 8.74 5.16
N ALA A 169 4.36 8.21 3.96
CA ALA A 169 3.27 8.57 3.06
C ALA A 169 1.90 8.21 3.65
N ILE A 170 1.74 7.01 4.21
CA ILE A 170 0.51 6.55 4.87
C ILE A 170 0.14 7.43 6.07
N LEU A 171 1.12 7.91 6.84
CA LEU A 171 0.87 8.83 7.96
C LEU A 171 0.32 10.17 7.47
N ILE A 172 0.98 10.77 6.46
CA ILE A 172 0.49 12.02 5.84
C ILE A 172 -0.89 11.78 5.24
N ALA A 173 -1.09 10.63 4.61
CA ALA A 173 -2.35 10.23 4.01
C ALA A 173 -3.48 10.17 5.03
N GLY A 174 -3.22 9.53 6.18
CA GLY A 174 -4.16 9.45 7.29
C GLY A 174 -4.49 10.81 7.90
N ILE A 175 -3.54 11.75 7.98
CA ILE A 175 -3.79 13.10 8.49
C ILE A 175 -4.76 13.85 7.58
N TRP A 176 -4.47 13.98 6.28
CA TRP A 176 -5.36 14.74 5.41
C TRP A 176 -6.71 14.05 5.20
N ALA A 177 -6.72 12.71 5.09
CA ALA A 177 -7.97 11.96 4.96
C ALA A 177 -8.82 12.09 6.24
N GLY A 178 -8.20 12.00 7.42
CA GLY A 178 -8.87 12.22 8.70
C GLY A 178 -9.42 13.64 8.85
N LEU A 179 -8.66 14.66 8.46
CA LEU A 179 -9.12 16.06 8.48
C LEU A 179 -10.27 16.34 7.50
N SER A 180 -10.28 15.64 6.36
CA SER A 180 -11.31 15.78 5.32
C SER A 180 -12.44 14.75 5.42
N TRP A 181 -12.46 13.93 6.48
CA TRP A 181 -13.33 12.75 6.58
C TRP A 181 -14.82 13.09 6.53
N GLY A 182 -15.24 14.17 7.18
CA GLY A 182 -16.66 14.52 7.28
C GLY A 182 -17.50 13.40 7.90
N GLU A 183 -18.78 13.31 7.53
CA GLU A 183 -19.71 12.33 8.14
C GLU A 183 -19.48 10.89 7.67
N PHE A 184 -19.16 10.68 6.39
CA PHE A 184 -19.05 9.34 5.79
C PHE A 184 -17.71 9.06 5.10
N GLY A 185 -16.74 9.97 5.07
CA GLY A 185 -15.46 9.72 4.38
C GLY A 185 -15.54 9.73 2.84
N ASN A 186 -16.68 10.08 2.25
CA ASN A 186 -16.89 10.01 0.80
C ASN A 186 -15.91 10.92 0.04
N LEU A 187 -15.63 12.12 0.56
CA LEU A 187 -14.74 13.08 -0.08
C LEU A 187 -13.30 12.55 -0.22
N PRO A 188 -12.60 12.11 0.85
CA PRO A 188 -11.26 11.56 0.72
C PRO A 188 -11.22 10.28 -0.13
N LEU A 189 -12.22 9.39 0.00
CA LEU A 189 -12.33 8.19 -0.85
C LEU A 189 -12.40 8.57 -2.34
N PHE A 190 -13.27 9.52 -2.69
CA PHE A 190 -13.44 9.95 -4.07
C PHE A 190 -12.18 10.60 -4.63
N ILE A 191 -11.57 11.53 -3.90
CA ILE A 191 -10.33 12.22 -4.32
C ILE A 191 -9.22 11.21 -4.58
N SER A 192 -8.99 10.29 -3.64
CA SER A 192 -7.97 9.25 -3.77
C SER A 192 -8.23 8.35 -4.99
N GLY A 193 -9.48 7.94 -5.19
CA GLY A 193 -9.88 7.14 -6.34
C GLY A 193 -9.68 7.86 -7.68
N VAL A 194 -10.00 9.15 -7.76
CA VAL A 194 -9.77 9.99 -8.95
C VAL A 194 -8.27 10.15 -9.22
N VAL A 195 -7.45 10.44 -8.21
CA VAL A 195 -5.99 10.52 -8.39
C VAL A 195 -5.45 9.20 -8.93
N ALA A 196 -5.88 8.07 -8.36
CA ALA A 196 -5.46 6.76 -8.82
C ALA A 196 -5.85 6.48 -10.27
N ILE A 197 -7.05 6.90 -10.72
CA ILE A 197 -7.48 6.70 -12.11
C ILE A 197 -6.58 7.47 -13.09
N PHE A 198 -6.20 8.71 -12.77
CA PHE A 198 -5.29 9.49 -13.61
C PHE A 198 -3.91 8.85 -13.69
N VAL A 199 -3.39 8.34 -12.57
CA VAL A 199 -2.10 7.63 -12.55
C VAL A 199 -2.20 6.31 -13.34
N ALA A 200 -3.28 5.54 -13.17
CA ALA A 200 -3.50 4.31 -13.94
C ALA A 200 -3.56 4.60 -15.45
N ILE A 201 -4.31 5.61 -15.88
CA ILE A 201 -4.43 6.00 -17.29
C ILE A 201 -3.06 6.43 -17.85
N ALA A 202 -2.30 7.23 -17.11
CA ALA A 202 -0.97 7.66 -17.52
C ALA A 202 -0.04 6.45 -17.74
N LEU A 203 -0.02 5.51 -16.79
CA LEU A 203 0.78 4.28 -16.91
C LEU A 203 0.31 3.39 -18.07
N TRP A 204 -1.01 3.19 -18.23
CA TRP A 204 -1.56 2.41 -19.34
C TRP A 204 -1.23 3.01 -20.70
N ARG A 205 -1.30 4.34 -20.84
CA ARG A 205 -0.92 5.03 -22.07
C ARG A 205 0.56 4.80 -22.40
N ASP A 206 1.44 4.89 -21.40
CA ASP A 206 2.86 4.72 -21.60
C ASP A 206 3.20 3.25 -21.95
N ILE A 207 2.45 2.28 -21.41
CA ILE A 207 2.51 0.86 -21.78
C ILE A 207 2.10 0.64 -23.25
N LEU A 208 1.00 1.24 -23.69
CA LEU A 208 0.51 1.09 -25.06
C LEU A 208 1.47 1.70 -26.08
N LYS A 209 2.09 2.84 -25.75
CA LYS A 209 3.10 3.49 -26.62
C LYS A 209 4.39 2.69 -26.75
N THR A 210 4.81 2.02 -25.69
CA THR A 210 6.04 1.20 -25.68
C THR A 210 5.83 -0.23 -26.21
N GLY A 211 4.57 -0.66 -26.36
CA GLY A 211 4.18 -1.95 -26.94
C GLY A 211 3.92 -1.91 -28.46
N LEU A 212 3.99 -0.75 -29.10
CA LEU A 212 3.96 -0.63 -30.56
C LEU A 212 5.36 -0.99 -31.10
N PRO A 213 5.47 -1.88 -32.10
CA PRO A 213 6.75 -2.10 -32.78
C PRO A 213 7.23 -0.77 -33.37
N GLN A 214 8.42 -0.33 -32.95
CA GLN A 214 9.23 0.67 -33.65
C GLN A 214 9.96 -0.03 -34.79
#